data_AF-A0AAJ6A804-F1
#
_entry.id   AF-A0AAJ6A804-F1
#
_cell.length_a   1.000
_cell.length_b   1.000
_cell.length_c   1.000
_cell.angle_alpha   90.00
_cell.angle_beta   90.00
_cell.angle_gamma   90.00
#
_symmetry.space_group_name_H-M   'P 1'
#
loop_
_entity.id
_entity.type
_entity.pdbx_description
1 polymer ?
#
loop_
_entity_poly.entity_id
_entity_poly.type
_entity_poly.pdbx_seq_one_letter_code
_entity_poly.pdbx_strand_id
1 'polypeptide(L)'
;MKLTKGLLIIAILPLFLSGCGGAVKGLQGGVAKLGEGIRIAAAAPYNKVGNEWRGKPISKFQEKFGAPTNRSNAGEATVLTWQRSRVVRIPARTYIEQTVTLNMVITKHRYVPEHDDDVSCTLALTAKDGAVAQVKTLDDVPVPVGEDGLFPASTSACQIVFGS
;
A
#
# COMPACT_ATOMS: atom_id res chain seq x y z
N MET A 1 -64.89 -4.89 33.82
CA MET A 1 -65.64 -4.08 32.83
C MET A 1 -64.96 -2.71 32.71
N LYS A 2 -64.31 -2.43 31.58
CA LYS A 2 -63.76 -1.10 31.27
C LYS A 2 -64.16 -0.73 29.84
N LEU A 3 -64.53 0.53 29.70
CA LEU A 3 -65.29 1.11 28.61
C LEU A 3 -64.56 1.12 27.25
N THR A 4 -65.40 0.96 26.24
CA THR A 4 -65.21 1.02 24.79
C THR A 4 -64.98 2.42 24.21
N LYS A 5 -64.57 2.41 22.93
CA LYS A 5 -64.65 3.43 21.84
C LYS A 5 -63.38 4.27 21.70
N GLY A 6 -62.67 4.32 20.58
CA GLY A 6 -62.92 3.86 19.20
C GLY A 6 -62.61 5.01 18.24
N LEU A 7 -61.80 4.78 17.20
CA LEU A 7 -62.04 5.30 15.84
C LEU A 7 -61.00 4.73 14.86
N LEU A 8 -61.48 4.46 13.65
CA LEU A 8 -60.83 3.78 12.54
C LEU A 8 -61.02 4.71 11.33
N ILE A 9 -59.94 5.20 10.69
CA ILE A 9 -59.95 5.91 9.40
C ILE A 9 -58.61 5.56 8.69
N ILE A 10 -58.61 4.60 7.77
CA ILE A 10 -58.64 4.71 6.29
C ILE A 10 -57.34 5.24 5.66
N ALA A 11 -56.85 4.43 4.73
CA ALA A 11 -55.64 4.50 3.90
C ALA A 11 -55.40 5.80 3.13
N ILE A 12 -54.12 6.16 2.95
CA ILE A 12 -53.61 6.81 1.74
C ILE A 12 -52.19 6.26 1.44
N LEU A 13 -52.10 5.49 0.36
CA LEU A 13 -50.88 5.21 -0.39
C LEU A 13 -50.62 6.40 -1.32
N PRO A 14 -49.39 6.94 -1.42
CA PRO A 14 -48.97 7.63 -2.62
C PRO A 14 -47.88 6.82 -3.33
N LEU A 15 -48.24 6.30 -4.50
CA LEU A 15 -47.30 6.05 -5.59
C LEU A 15 -46.80 7.40 -6.11
N PHE A 16 -45.50 7.66 -6.00
CA PHE A 16 -44.81 8.63 -6.86
C PHE A 16 -43.59 7.95 -7.48
N LEU A 17 -43.62 7.93 -8.81
CA LEU A 17 -42.54 7.54 -9.71
C LEU A 17 -41.42 8.59 -9.74
N SER A 18 -40.20 8.11 -9.99
CA SER A 18 -39.10 8.77 -10.70
C SER A 18 -38.67 10.19 -10.27
N GLY A 19 -37.51 10.27 -9.61
CA GLY A 19 -36.69 11.47 -9.52
C GLY A 19 -35.24 11.12 -9.20
N CYS A 20 -34.36 11.23 -10.20
CA CYS A 20 -32.91 11.18 -10.07
C CYS A 20 -32.42 12.15 -8.98
N GLY A 21 -31.39 11.75 -8.23
CA GLY A 21 -30.55 12.66 -7.46
C GLY A 21 -30.81 12.64 -5.96
N GLY A 22 -30.33 11.60 -5.28
CA GLY A 22 -30.33 11.56 -3.82
C GLY A 22 -29.25 10.60 -3.31
N ALA A 23 -28.28 11.16 -2.59
CA ALA A 23 -27.30 10.45 -1.76
C ALA A 23 -26.16 9.67 -2.46
N VAL A 24 -25.45 10.32 -3.39
CA VAL A 24 -24.03 10.00 -3.69
C VAL A 24 -23.16 11.23 -3.42
N LYS A 25 -23.32 11.83 -2.24
CA LYS A 25 -22.43 12.90 -1.74
C LYS A 25 -22.16 12.62 -0.26
N GLY A 26 -21.27 11.66 -0.02
CA GLY A 26 -20.86 11.31 1.35
C GLY A 26 -19.66 10.35 1.39
N LEU A 27 -19.56 9.42 0.43
CA LEU A 27 -18.45 8.45 0.40
C LEU A 27 -17.21 8.86 -0.41
N GLN A 28 -17.26 9.93 -1.22
CA GLN A 28 -16.09 10.41 -1.96
C GLN A 28 -15.23 11.41 -1.18
N GLY A 29 -15.74 12.03 -0.11
CA GLY A 29 -15.02 13.04 0.67
C GLY A 29 -13.97 12.46 1.64
N GLY A 30 -14.14 11.21 2.07
CA GLY A 30 -13.21 10.53 2.98
C GLY A 30 -11.97 9.96 2.28
N VAL A 31 -12.08 9.61 1.00
CA VAL A 31 -10.96 9.11 0.19
C VAL A 31 -10.12 10.28 -0.36
N ALA A 32 -10.76 11.40 -0.71
CA ALA A 32 -10.08 12.58 -1.22
C ALA A 32 -9.11 13.22 -0.20
N LYS A 33 -9.45 13.23 1.10
CA LYS A 33 -8.57 13.78 2.15
C LYS A 33 -7.42 12.87 2.60
N LEU A 34 -7.40 11.61 2.17
CA LEU A 34 -6.22 10.72 2.29
C LEU A 34 -5.28 10.84 1.08
N GLY A 35 -5.72 11.51 0.00
CA GLY A 35 -4.97 11.68 -1.24
C GLY A 35 -3.81 12.67 -1.18
N GLU A 36 -3.80 13.58 -0.19
CA GLU A 36 -2.87 14.71 -0.16
C GLU A 36 -1.62 14.48 0.72
N GLY A 37 -1.68 13.54 1.68
CA GLY A 37 -0.60 13.31 2.65
C GLY A 37 0.25 12.07 2.42
N ILE A 38 -0.18 11.15 1.55
CA ILE A 38 0.55 9.91 1.31
C ILE A 38 1.07 9.92 -0.13
N ARG A 39 2.29 10.46 -0.31
CA ARG A 39 3.01 10.35 -1.59
C ARG A 39 3.00 8.89 -2.03
N ILE A 40 2.48 8.63 -3.24
CA ILE A 40 2.52 7.29 -3.84
C ILE A 40 3.95 7.14 -4.36
N ALA A 41 4.81 6.44 -3.62
CA ALA A 41 6.03 5.92 -4.24
C ALA A 41 5.61 4.86 -5.25
N ALA A 42 6.18 4.90 -6.45
CA ALA A 42 6.06 3.77 -7.37
C ALA A 42 6.69 2.55 -6.69
N ALA A 43 5.94 1.47 -6.49
CA ALA A 43 6.47 0.27 -5.88
C ALA A 43 7.60 -0.28 -6.76
N ALA A 44 8.70 -0.67 -6.15
CA ALA A 44 9.81 -1.29 -6.86
C ALA A 44 9.36 -2.63 -7.48
N PRO A 45 10.08 -3.16 -8.49
CA PRO A 45 9.73 -4.41 -9.15
C PRO A 45 9.50 -5.54 -8.14
N TYR A 46 8.53 -6.41 -8.40
CA TYR A 46 8.26 -7.62 -7.61
C TYR A 46 7.87 -7.37 -6.14
N ASN A 47 7.30 -6.20 -5.84
CA ASN A 47 6.64 -5.96 -4.56
C ASN A 47 5.29 -6.72 -4.48
N LYS A 48 5.26 -7.84 -3.75
CA LYS A 48 4.06 -8.66 -3.50
C LYS A 48 3.55 -8.55 -2.07
N VAL A 49 4.19 -7.74 -1.23
CA VAL A 49 3.84 -7.54 0.19
C VAL A 49 2.36 -7.20 0.37
N GLY A 50 1.81 -6.39 -0.52
CA GLY A 50 0.38 -6.06 -0.49
C GLY A 50 -0.54 -7.26 -0.65
N ASN A 51 -0.20 -8.21 -1.51
CA ASN A 51 -0.97 -9.44 -1.72
C ASN A 51 -0.75 -10.45 -0.60
N GLU A 52 0.45 -10.49 -0.03
CA GLU A 52 0.81 -11.41 1.04
C GLU A 52 0.14 -11.07 2.38
N TRP A 53 -0.12 -9.79 2.64
CA TRP A 53 -0.64 -9.33 3.93
C TRP A 53 -2.09 -8.87 3.92
N ARG A 54 -2.65 -8.47 2.77
CA ARG A 54 -4.06 -8.06 2.69
C ARG A 54 -4.98 -9.20 3.17
N GLY A 55 -5.97 -8.84 3.99
CA GLY A 55 -6.91 -9.76 4.61
C GLY A 55 -6.38 -10.50 5.85
N LYS A 56 -5.08 -10.47 6.12
CA LYS A 56 -4.52 -11.07 7.33
C LYS A 56 -4.78 -10.20 8.57
N PRO A 57 -4.86 -10.78 9.78
CA PRO A 57 -4.97 -10.01 11.01
C PRO A 57 -3.77 -9.07 11.21
N ILE A 58 -4.02 -7.84 11.63
CA ILE A 58 -2.94 -6.88 11.88
C ILE A 58 -2.03 -7.32 13.02
N SER A 59 -2.56 -8.08 13.99
CA SER A 59 -1.80 -8.66 15.09
C SER A 59 -0.69 -9.60 14.61
N LYS A 60 -0.93 -10.38 13.54
CA LYS A 60 0.11 -11.25 12.95
C LYS A 60 1.24 -10.44 12.33
N PHE A 61 0.92 -9.30 11.72
CA PHE A 61 1.95 -8.40 11.18
C PHE A 61 2.79 -7.80 12.32
N GLN A 62 2.13 -7.36 13.40
CA GLN A 62 2.79 -6.84 14.61
C GLN A 62 3.64 -7.89 15.32
N GLU A 63 3.19 -9.14 15.37
CA GLU A 63 3.95 -10.25 15.95
C GLU A 63 5.23 -10.51 15.15
N LYS A 64 5.15 -10.54 13.82
CA LYS A 64 6.32 -10.80 12.95
C LYS A 64 7.29 -9.61 12.93
N PHE A 65 6.78 -8.38 12.87
CA PHE A 65 7.61 -7.20 12.59
C PHE A 65 7.70 -6.19 13.73
N GLY A 66 7.10 -6.48 14.88
CA GLY A 66 7.08 -5.60 16.04
C GLY A 66 6.04 -4.48 15.94
N ALA A 67 6.08 -3.57 16.92
CA ALA A 67 5.20 -2.41 16.97
C ALA A 67 5.41 -1.46 15.77
N PRO A 68 4.36 -0.78 15.30
CA PRO A 68 4.47 0.22 14.24
C PRO A 68 5.32 1.41 14.70
N THR A 69 6.08 1.99 13.76
CA THR A 69 6.85 3.21 13.99
C THR A 69 5.97 4.45 14.09
N ASN A 70 4.79 4.44 13.46
CA ASN A 70 3.78 5.50 13.60
C ASN A 70 2.36 4.91 13.57
N ARG A 71 1.43 5.55 14.27
CA ARG A 71 0.01 5.24 14.25
C ARG A 71 -0.78 6.53 14.04
N SER A 72 -1.65 6.54 13.05
CA SER A 72 -2.61 7.61 12.82
C SER A 72 -4.02 7.04 12.60
N ASN A 73 -5.04 7.83 12.88
CA ASN A 73 -6.43 7.46 12.61
C ASN A 73 -6.96 8.37 11.50
N ALA A 74 -7.56 7.77 10.48
CA ALA A 74 -8.21 8.46 9.39
C ALA A 74 -9.67 8.01 9.31
N GLY A 75 -10.56 8.75 9.99
CA GLY A 75 -11.94 8.33 10.19
C GLY A 75 -12.02 7.07 11.07
N GLU A 76 -12.73 6.05 10.59
CA GLU A 76 -12.85 4.74 11.26
C GLU A 76 -11.67 3.79 10.98
N ALA A 77 -10.76 4.17 10.09
CA ALA A 77 -9.62 3.35 9.72
C ALA A 77 -8.37 3.76 10.50
N THR A 78 -7.67 2.77 11.07
CA THR A 78 -6.36 3.00 11.68
C THR A 78 -5.28 2.77 10.63
N VAL A 79 -4.44 3.77 10.39
CA VAL A 79 -3.26 3.66 9.54
C VAL A 79 -2.04 3.43 10.43
N LEU A 80 -1.31 2.36 10.17
CA LEU A 80 -0.15 1.94 10.94
C LEU A 80 1.05 1.90 10.01
N THR A 81 2.11 2.59 10.38
CA THR A 81 3.34 2.69 9.56
C THR A 81 4.44 1.85 10.18
N TRP A 82 5.19 1.13 9.36
CA TRP A 82 6.44 0.48 9.72
C TRP A 82 7.55 0.97 8.83
N GLN A 83 8.70 1.24 9.45
CA GLN A 83 9.95 1.48 8.76
C GLN A 83 10.98 0.50 9.31
N ARG A 84 11.61 -0.27 8.43
CA ARG A 84 12.67 -1.21 8.80
C ARG A 84 13.74 -1.26 7.72
N SER A 85 14.95 -1.61 8.15
CA SER A 85 16.07 -1.90 7.26
C SER A 85 16.60 -3.32 7.49
N ARG A 86 17.31 -3.84 6.49
CA ARG A 86 18.04 -5.10 6.56
C ARG A 86 19.29 -5.01 5.71
N VAL A 87 20.40 -5.54 6.21
CA VAL A 87 21.60 -5.75 5.40
C VAL A 87 21.35 -6.90 4.42
N VAL A 88 21.63 -6.67 3.14
CA VAL A 88 21.51 -7.65 2.07
C VAL A 88 22.80 -7.73 1.28
N ARG A 89 23.12 -8.92 0.79
CA ARG A 89 24.24 -9.13 -0.12
C ARG A 89 23.82 -8.78 -1.54
N ILE A 90 24.44 -7.76 -2.11
CA ILE A 90 24.24 -7.33 -3.49
C ILE A 90 25.28 -8.02 -4.38
N PRO A 91 24.87 -8.78 -5.41
CA PRO A 91 25.80 -9.46 -6.30
C PRO A 91 26.61 -8.47 -7.14
N ALA A 92 27.82 -8.88 -7.54
CA ALA A 92 28.65 -8.10 -8.45
C ALA A 92 27.94 -7.83 -9.78
N ARG A 93 28.05 -6.61 -10.32
CA ARG A 93 27.44 -6.22 -11.59
C ARG A 93 28.28 -5.20 -12.34
N THR A 94 28.17 -5.23 -13.67
CA THR A 94 28.70 -4.19 -14.56
C THR A 94 27.55 -3.33 -15.07
N TYR A 95 27.55 -2.05 -14.72
CA TYR A 95 26.61 -1.07 -15.25
C TYR A 95 27.15 -0.49 -16.55
N ILE A 96 26.27 -0.30 -17.53
CA ILE A 96 26.59 0.36 -18.79
C ILE A 96 25.97 1.75 -18.73
N GLU A 97 26.82 2.76 -18.58
CA GLU A 97 26.42 4.16 -18.64
C GLU A 97 26.70 4.67 -20.06
N GLN A 98 25.66 5.11 -20.77
CA GLN A 98 25.83 5.76 -22.07
C GLN A 98 25.64 7.26 -21.91
N THR A 99 26.57 8.04 -22.47
CA THR A 99 26.47 9.49 -22.51
C THR A 99 26.69 9.96 -23.94
N VAL A 100 25.80 10.80 -24.44
CA VAL A 100 25.94 11.43 -25.75
C VAL A 100 26.65 12.77 -25.57
N THR A 101 27.76 12.97 -26.26
CA THR A 101 28.51 14.24 -26.23
C THR A 101 29.09 14.49 -27.61
N LEU A 102 28.85 15.69 -28.18
CA LEU A 102 29.39 16.11 -29.48
C LEU A 102 29.15 15.09 -30.61
N ASN A 103 27.92 14.59 -30.74
CA ASN A 103 27.52 13.55 -31.72
C ASN A 103 28.25 12.19 -31.58
N MET A 104 28.94 11.94 -30.47
CA MET A 104 29.52 10.64 -30.13
C MET A 104 28.73 9.99 -28.99
N VAL A 105 28.58 8.66 -29.05
CA VAL A 105 28.07 7.86 -27.93
C VAL A 105 29.25 7.31 -27.15
N ILE A 106 29.46 7.81 -25.94
CA ILE A 106 30.45 7.26 -25.01
C ILE A 106 29.76 6.18 -24.19
N THR A 107 30.30 4.96 -24.24
CA THR A 107 29.84 3.85 -23.41
C THR A 107 30.87 3.62 -22.31
N LYS A 108 30.46 3.80 -21.06
CA LYS A 108 31.28 3.54 -19.88
C LYS A 108 30.77 2.29 -19.18
N HIS A 109 31.69 1.34 -18.97
CA HIS A 109 31.42 0.16 -18.17
C HIS A 109 31.90 0.41 -16.75
N ARG A 110 30.97 0.33 -15.79
CA ARG A 110 31.27 0.50 -14.37
C ARG A 110 31.04 -0.83 -13.66
N TYR A 111 32.13 -1.48 -13.26
CA TYR A 111 32.06 -2.66 -12.40
C TYR A 111 31.83 -2.25 -10.95
N VAL A 112 30.85 -2.88 -10.31
CA VAL A 112 30.59 -2.80 -8.88
C VAL A 112 30.77 -4.20 -8.30
N PRO A 113 31.75 -4.40 -7.39
CA PRO A 113 31.97 -5.70 -6.77
C PRO A 113 30.80 -6.08 -5.86
N GLU A 114 30.71 -7.37 -5.53
CA GLU A 114 29.80 -7.86 -4.50
C GLU A 114 30.06 -7.13 -3.19
N HIS A 115 28.99 -6.68 -2.54
CA HIS A 115 29.05 -5.94 -1.28
C HIS A 115 27.76 -6.15 -0.48
N ASP A 116 27.84 -5.83 0.81
CA ASP A 116 26.65 -5.73 1.66
C ASP A 116 26.12 -4.31 1.59
N ASP A 117 24.80 -4.16 1.47
CA ASP A 117 24.13 -2.87 1.47
C ASP A 117 22.92 -2.88 2.43
N ASP A 118 22.64 -1.74 3.05
CA ASP A 118 21.50 -1.56 3.94
C ASP A 118 20.29 -1.11 3.14
N VAL A 119 19.32 -2.01 2.97
CA VAL A 119 18.08 -1.69 2.25
C VAL A 119 16.98 -1.35 3.24
N SER A 120 16.39 -0.17 3.10
CA SER A 120 15.25 0.28 3.90
C SER A 120 13.94 0.21 3.12
N CYS A 121 12.86 -0.03 3.85
CA CYS A 121 11.51 0.07 3.33
C CYS A 121 10.61 0.73 4.37
N THR A 122 9.66 1.53 3.89
CA THR A 122 8.56 2.07 4.70
C THR A 122 7.22 1.64 4.13
N LEU A 123 6.38 1.01 4.96
CA LEU A 123 5.01 0.60 4.63
C LEU A 123 4.00 1.31 5.51
N ALA A 124 2.85 1.64 4.94
CA ALA A 124 1.63 1.99 5.66
C ALA A 124 0.57 0.91 5.44
N LEU A 125 0.06 0.35 6.53
CA LEU A 125 -1.07 -0.58 6.53
C LEU A 125 -2.31 0.12 7.04
N THR A 126 -3.41 0.03 6.30
CA THR A 126 -4.73 0.44 6.79
C THR A 126 -5.41 -0.78 7.39
N ALA A 127 -5.69 -0.72 8.69
CA ALA A 127 -6.45 -1.73 9.41
C ALA A 127 -7.93 -1.35 9.47
N LYS A 128 -8.80 -2.32 9.16
CA LYS A 128 -10.26 -2.22 9.33
C LYS A 128 -10.73 -3.52 9.96
N ASP A 129 -11.55 -3.43 11.00
CA ASP A 129 -12.09 -4.60 11.73
C ASP A 129 -11.01 -5.59 12.20
N GLY A 130 -9.82 -5.07 12.56
CA GLY A 130 -8.68 -5.88 13.02
C GLY A 130 -7.88 -6.59 11.90
N ALA A 131 -8.26 -6.44 10.64
CA ALA A 131 -7.56 -7.01 9.49
C ALA A 131 -6.90 -5.93 8.61
N VAL A 132 -5.86 -6.33 7.87
CA VAL A 132 -5.19 -5.46 6.89
C VAL A 132 -6.11 -5.28 5.68
N ALA A 133 -6.73 -4.11 5.56
CA ALA A 133 -7.57 -3.77 4.42
C ALA A 133 -6.74 -3.29 3.22
N GLN A 134 -5.69 -2.49 3.50
CA GLN A 134 -4.82 -1.93 2.47
C GLN A 134 -3.36 -1.97 2.93
N VAL A 135 -2.47 -2.18 1.97
CA VAL A 135 -1.03 -2.04 2.12
C VAL A 135 -0.58 -1.01 1.12
N LYS A 136 0.19 -0.02 1.57
CA LYS A 136 0.79 1.00 0.72
C LYS A 136 2.27 1.13 1.04
N THR A 137 3.06 1.12 -0.01
CA THR A 137 4.49 1.37 0.10
C THR A 137 4.75 2.87 0.05
N LEU A 138 5.43 3.39 1.07
CA LEU A 138 5.80 4.79 1.19
C LEU A 138 7.22 5.06 0.69
N ASP A 139 8.11 4.09 0.91
CA ASP A 139 9.49 4.11 0.46
C ASP A 139 9.89 2.70 0.06
N ASP A 140 10.34 2.55 -1.19
CA ASP A 140 10.73 1.30 -1.82
C ASP A 140 11.84 1.59 -2.82
N VAL A 141 12.90 0.81 -2.77
CA VAL A 141 13.98 0.91 -3.75
C VAL A 141 14.14 -0.43 -4.46
N PRO A 142 14.45 -0.41 -5.77
CA PRO A 142 14.85 -1.63 -6.47
C PRO A 142 16.20 -2.10 -5.94
N VAL A 143 16.25 -3.36 -5.52
CA VAL A 143 17.45 -4.03 -5.01
C VAL A 143 17.90 -5.05 -6.05
N PRO A 144 19.12 -4.95 -6.60
CA PRO A 144 19.64 -5.93 -7.53
C PRO A 144 19.86 -7.28 -6.84
N VAL A 145 19.32 -8.36 -7.40
CA VAL A 145 19.37 -9.71 -6.78
C VAL A 145 19.97 -10.80 -7.67
N GLY A 146 20.12 -10.57 -8.97
CA GLY A 146 20.74 -11.54 -9.89
C GLY A 146 20.11 -11.46 -11.28
N GLU A 147 20.81 -11.87 -12.32
CA GLU A 147 20.24 -12.08 -13.66
C GLU A 147 20.22 -13.58 -13.94
N ASP A 148 19.24 -14.27 -13.37
CA ASP A 148 19.17 -15.73 -13.43
C ASP A 148 18.26 -16.20 -14.58
N GLY A 149 17.77 -15.27 -15.41
CA GLY A 149 16.80 -15.53 -16.49
C GLY A 149 15.37 -15.89 -16.02
N LEU A 150 15.19 -16.31 -14.77
CA LEU A 150 13.92 -16.70 -14.15
C LEU A 150 13.33 -15.63 -13.20
N PHE A 151 14.18 -14.73 -12.71
CA PHE A 151 13.84 -13.64 -11.79
C PHE A 151 14.21 -12.30 -12.42
N PRO A 152 13.54 -11.22 -12.04
CA PRO A 152 13.94 -9.89 -12.47
C PRO A 152 15.36 -9.60 -12.02
N ALA A 153 16.05 -8.78 -12.81
CA ALA A 153 17.34 -8.22 -12.41
C ALA A 153 17.31 -7.57 -11.01
N SER A 154 16.14 -7.08 -10.58
CA SER A 154 15.92 -6.42 -9.29
C SER A 154 14.61 -6.82 -8.62
N THR A 155 14.61 -6.82 -7.29
CA THR A 155 13.42 -7.00 -6.45
C THR A 155 13.13 -5.73 -5.65
N SER A 156 12.03 -5.72 -4.90
CA SER A 156 11.66 -4.61 -4.02
C SER A 156 12.35 -4.75 -2.65
N ALA A 157 12.89 -3.65 -2.13
CA ALA A 157 13.38 -3.59 -0.75
C ALA A 157 12.27 -3.97 0.24
N CYS A 158 11.04 -3.52 0.00
CA CYS A 158 9.89 -3.91 0.80
C CYS A 158 9.58 -5.40 0.74
N GLN A 159 9.74 -6.04 -0.43
CA GLN A 159 9.62 -7.49 -0.53
C GLN A 159 10.69 -8.20 0.31
N ILE A 160 11.92 -7.71 0.34
CA ILE A 160 13.00 -8.30 1.14
C ILE A 160 12.76 -8.11 2.65
N VAL A 161 12.29 -6.93 3.05
CA VAL A 161 12.14 -6.55 4.46
C VAL A 161 10.86 -7.11 5.07
N PHE A 162 9.74 -7.08 4.33
CA PHE A 162 8.40 -7.40 4.83
C PHE A 162 7.71 -8.56 4.09
N GLY A 163 8.40 -9.24 3.18
CA GLY A 163 7.90 -10.44 2.52
C GLY A 163 7.49 -11.52 3.53
N SER A 164 6.38 -12.21 3.24
CA SER A 164 5.83 -13.25 4.11
C SER A 164 6.51 -14.59 3.93
#